data_AF-A0A2D9KQY8-F1
#
_entry.id   AF-A0A2D9KQY8-F1
#
_cell.length_a   1.000
_cell.length_b   1.000
_cell.length_c   1.000
_cell.angle_alpha   90.00
_cell.angle_beta   90.00
_cell.angle_gamma   90.00
#
_symmetry.space_group_name_H-M   'P 1'
#
loop_
_entity.id
_entity.type
_entity.pdbx_description
1 polymer ?
#
loop_
_entity_poly.entity_id
_entity_poly.type
_entity_poly.pdbx_seq_one_letter_code
_entity_poly.pdbx_strand_id
1 'polypeptide(L)'
;MLFSSHNLSEKIKIFQLFLGLLISSILMAEQKPCQIFISSSMPDTAIQEYYNAIKSQPESRLIMRGLIEGSMMKTKAYIERLKVVVDIDPPAFEDFDIKVVPTILIQEGEDHYYKHTGHVPVSYVLEKIQESKK
;
A
#
# COMPACT_ATOMS: atom_id res chain seq x y z
N MET A 1 29.84 51.98 2.14
CA MET A 1 28.80 51.00 2.51
C MET A 1 28.73 49.95 1.41
N LEU A 2 29.45 48.83 1.57
CA LEU A 2 29.37 47.70 0.64
C LEU A 2 28.60 46.59 1.35
N PHE A 3 27.28 46.57 1.16
CA PHE A 3 26.44 45.52 1.71
C PHE A 3 26.69 44.22 0.95
N SER A 4 27.11 43.22 1.72
CA SER A 4 27.38 41.83 1.34
C SER A 4 26.22 41.21 0.54
N SER A 5 26.37 41.16 -0.78
CA SER A 5 25.44 40.46 -1.70
C SER A 5 25.63 38.94 -1.70
N HIS A 6 26.71 38.45 -1.07
CA HIS A 6 27.04 37.02 -1.00
C HIS A 6 26.09 36.19 -0.11
N ASN A 7 25.38 36.83 0.82
CA ASN A 7 24.56 36.15 1.83
C ASN A 7 23.10 35.89 1.38
N LEU A 8 22.61 36.64 0.38
CA LEU A 8 21.19 36.58 -0.03
C LEU A 8 20.88 35.36 -0.91
N SER A 9 21.80 35.00 -1.82
CA SER A 9 21.64 33.83 -2.70
C SER A 9 21.64 32.51 -1.92
N GLU A 10 22.50 32.39 -0.90
CA GLU A 10 22.52 31.20 -0.04
C GLU A 10 21.25 31.08 0.79
N LYS A 11 20.74 32.20 1.35
CA LYS A 11 19.46 32.21 2.07
C LYS A 11 18.28 31.80 1.20
N ILE A 12 18.23 32.24 -0.06
CA ILE A 12 17.19 31.84 -1.01
C ILE A 12 17.28 30.35 -1.33
N LYS A 13 18.50 29.82 -1.58
CA LYS A 13 18.70 28.38 -1.83
C LYS A 13 18.31 27.54 -0.62
N ILE A 14 18.68 27.96 0.58
CA ILE A 14 18.32 27.30 1.83
C ILE A 14 16.80 27.32 2.02
N PHE A 15 16.15 28.46 1.79
CA PHE A 15 14.68 28.57 1.88
C PHE A 15 13.98 27.68 0.85
N GLN A 16 14.47 27.63 -0.39
CA GLN A 16 13.94 26.73 -1.44
C GLN A 16 14.10 25.25 -1.05
N LEU A 17 15.23 24.88 -0.44
CA LEU A 17 15.47 23.54 0.08
C LEU A 17 14.46 23.19 1.19
N PHE A 18 14.25 24.08 2.15
CA PHE A 18 13.28 23.89 3.24
C PHE A 18 11.83 23.86 2.74
N LEU A 19 11.49 24.71 1.77
CA LEU A 19 10.16 24.73 1.15
C LEU A 19 9.87 23.42 0.40
N GLY A 20 10.85 22.89 -0.35
CA GLY A 20 10.73 21.59 -1.00
C GLY A 20 10.55 20.44 0.00
N LEU A 21 11.24 20.50 1.14
CA LEU A 21 11.16 19.49 2.19
C LEU A 21 9.81 19.52 2.93
N LEU A 22 9.28 20.72 3.20
CA LEU A 22 7.94 20.90 3.77
C LEU A 22 6.82 20.44 2.82
N ILE A 23 6.92 20.76 1.53
CA ILE A 23 5.91 20.33 0.54
C ILE A 23 5.93 18.81 0.37
N SER A 24 7.11 18.18 0.33
CA SER A 24 7.25 16.72 0.33
C SER A 24 6.53 16.07 1.51
N SER A 25 6.72 16.63 2.71
CA SER A 25 6.12 16.13 3.96
C SER A 25 4.59 16.22 3.95
N ILE A 26 4.04 17.32 3.42
CA ILE A 26 2.59 17.54 3.32
C ILE A 26 1.97 16.67 2.21
N LEU A 27 2.72 16.38 1.13
CA LEU A 27 2.26 15.56 0.02
C LEU A 27 2.19 14.06 0.36
N MET A 28 2.92 13.62 1.40
CA MET A 28 2.68 12.34 2.08
C MET A 28 1.39 12.39 2.92
N ALA A 29 0.29 12.91 2.35
CA ALA A 29 -1.04 12.74 2.91
C ALA A 29 -1.23 11.26 3.23
N GLU A 30 -1.50 10.93 4.50
CA GLU A 30 -1.39 9.59 5.08
C GLU A 30 -2.13 8.52 4.25
N GLN A 31 -1.40 7.89 3.32
CA GLN A 31 -1.89 6.70 2.66
C GLN A 31 -1.74 5.57 3.67
N LYS A 32 -2.87 5.23 4.28
CA LYS A 32 -2.94 4.22 5.32
C LYS A 32 -2.51 2.87 4.75
N PRO A 33 -1.65 2.11 5.46
CA PRO A 33 -1.22 0.79 5.01
C PRO A 33 -2.41 -0.11 4.66
N CYS A 34 -2.31 -0.77 3.50
CA CYS A 34 -3.33 -1.65 2.97
C CYS A 34 -2.80 -3.08 2.84
N GLN A 35 -3.45 -4.03 3.50
CA GLN A 35 -3.12 -5.46 3.40
C GLN A 35 -4.23 -6.17 2.63
N ILE A 36 -3.89 -6.78 1.50
CA ILE A 36 -4.87 -7.43 0.62
C ILE A 36 -4.57 -8.92 0.55
N PHE A 37 -5.50 -9.71 1.05
CA PHE A 37 -5.41 -11.17 1.09
C PHE A 37 -5.99 -11.75 -0.18
N ILE A 38 -5.21 -12.57 -0.90
CA ILE A 38 -5.57 -13.14 -2.20
C ILE A 38 -5.27 -14.64 -2.29
N SER A 39 -5.75 -15.26 -3.37
CA SER A 39 -5.44 -16.64 -3.76
C SER A 39 -5.12 -16.70 -5.25
N SER A 40 -4.25 -17.62 -5.65
CA SER A 40 -3.96 -17.90 -7.07
C SER A 40 -5.15 -18.48 -7.85
N SER A 41 -6.25 -18.82 -7.16
CA SER A 41 -7.51 -19.22 -7.80
C SER A 41 -8.37 -18.03 -8.25
N MET A 42 -8.00 -16.80 -7.88
CA MET A 42 -8.65 -15.59 -8.34
C MET A 42 -8.25 -15.26 -9.79
N PRO A 43 -9.05 -14.47 -10.52
CA PRO A 43 -8.64 -13.97 -11.83
C PRO A 43 -7.33 -13.19 -11.75
N ASP A 44 -6.42 -13.47 -12.70
CA ASP A 44 -5.12 -12.78 -12.82
C ASP A 44 -5.27 -11.26 -12.86
N THR A 45 -6.27 -10.75 -13.59
CA THR A 45 -6.55 -9.32 -13.73
C THR A 45 -6.91 -8.67 -12.39
N ALA A 46 -7.72 -9.33 -11.57
CA ALA A 46 -8.10 -8.82 -10.26
C ALA A 46 -6.88 -8.74 -9.31
N ILE A 47 -6.00 -9.73 -9.34
CA ILE A 47 -4.74 -9.70 -8.56
C ILE A 47 -3.86 -8.54 -9.00
N GLN A 48 -3.73 -8.31 -10.31
CA GLN A 48 -2.95 -7.20 -10.86
C GLN A 48 -3.57 -5.84 -10.50
N GLU A 49 -4.89 -5.71 -10.52
CA GLU A 49 -5.59 -4.50 -10.09
C GLU A 49 -5.30 -4.17 -8.62
N TYR A 50 -5.36 -5.17 -7.74
CA TYR A 50 -4.99 -5.00 -6.33
C TYR A 50 -3.54 -4.59 -6.16
N TYR A 51 -2.62 -5.28 -6.83
CA TYR A 51 -1.20 -4.92 -6.77
C TYR A 51 -0.96 -3.48 -7.26
N ASN A 52 -1.55 -3.11 -8.39
CA ASN A 52 -1.41 -1.76 -8.95
C ASN A 52 -1.97 -0.67 -8.03
N ALA A 53 -3.02 -0.97 -7.28
CA ALA A 53 -3.60 -0.04 -6.32
C ALA A 53 -2.68 0.25 -5.12
N ILE A 54 -1.87 -0.73 -4.68
CA ILE A 54 -1.07 -0.63 -3.46
C ILE A 54 0.45 -0.52 -3.67
N LYS A 55 0.97 -0.80 -4.87
CA LYS A 55 2.43 -0.90 -5.13
C LYS A 55 3.26 0.36 -4.80
N SER A 56 2.61 1.53 -4.73
CA SER A 56 3.25 2.81 -4.42
C SER A 56 2.98 3.26 -2.98
N GLN A 57 2.23 2.46 -2.20
CA GLN A 57 1.90 2.75 -0.82
C GLN A 57 2.90 2.06 0.11
N PRO A 58 3.58 2.82 0.99
CA PRO A 58 4.44 2.23 2.01
C PRO A 58 3.67 1.21 2.85
N GLU A 59 4.37 0.17 3.31
CA GLU A 59 3.87 -0.85 4.25
C GLU A 59 2.63 -1.64 3.78
N SER A 60 2.20 -1.42 2.53
CA SER A 60 1.06 -2.11 1.94
C SER A 60 1.51 -3.38 1.23
N ARG A 61 0.76 -4.47 1.42
CA ARG A 61 1.20 -5.82 1.06
C ARG A 61 0.08 -6.61 0.41
N LEU A 62 0.42 -7.36 -0.62
CA LEU A 62 -0.44 -8.35 -1.25
C LEU A 62 -0.06 -9.71 -0.69
N ILE A 63 -0.98 -10.40 -0.02
CA ILE A 63 -0.67 -11.54 0.85
C ILE A 63 -1.33 -12.81 0.32
N MET A 64 -0.54 -13.86 0.15
CA MET A 64 -1.00 -15.21 -0.17
C MET A 64 -0.83 -16.11 1.05
N ARG A 65 -1.82 -16.99 1.28
CA ARG A 65 -1.79 -17.93 2.41
C ARG A 65 -0.67 -18.95 2.30
N GLY A 66 -0.25 -19.28 1.08
CA GLY A 66 0.71 -20.35 0.86
C GLY A 66 1.13 -20.46 -0.59
N LEU A 67 1.94 -21.49 -0.84
CA LEU A 67 2.48 -21.79 -2.15
C LEU A 67 1.43 -22.40 -3.07
N ILE A 68 1.50 -22.07 -4.35
CA ILE A 68 0.69 -22.70 -5.40
C ILE A 68 1.08 -24.17 -5.48
N GLU A 69 0.13 -25.04 -5.15
CA GLU A 69 0.31 -26.50 -5.10
C GLU A 69 1.53 -26.93 -4.25
N GLY A 70 1.86 -26.18 -3.19
CA GLY A 70 3.01 -26.47 -2.34
C GLY A 70 4.37 -26.22 -2.99
N SER A 71 4.43 -25.62 -4.19
CA SER A 71 5.66 -25.44 -4.96
C SER A 71 6.13 -23.99 -5.00
N MET A 72 7.32 -23.73 -4.46
CA MET A 72 7.98 -22.43 -4.56
C MET A 72 8.27 -22.04 -6.01
N MET A 73 8.68 -23.00 -6.85
CA MET A 73 8.98 -22.73 -8.26
C MET A 73 7.73 -22.33 -9.05
N LYS A 74 6.60 -23.01 -8.85
CA LYS A 74 5.33 -22.62 -9.48
C LYS A 74 4.86 -21.26 -9.01
N THR A 75 4.98 -20.99 -7.70
CA THR A 75 4.61 -19.70 -7.10
C THR A 75 5.45 -18.57 -7.68
N LYS A 76 6.79 -18.74 -7.75
CA LYS A 76 7.70 -17.78 -8.36
C LYS A 76 7.36 -17.50 -9.83
N ALA A 77 7.20 -18.55 -10.65
CA ALA A 77 6.86 -18.39 -12.05
C ALA A 77 5.51 -17.67 -12.24
N TYR A 78 4.54 -17.95 -11.38
CA TYR A 78 3.23 -17.30 -11.40
C TYR A 78 3.32 -15.80 -11.10
N ILE A 79 4.02 -15.41 -10.02
CA ILE A 79 4.13 -13.98 -9.64
C ILE A 79 4.99 -13.18 -10.62
N GLU A 80 6.03 -13.78 -11.19
CA GLU A 80 6.86 -13.16 -12.24
C GLU A 80 6.04 -12.93 -13.52
N ARG A 81 5.23 -13.91 -13.94
CA ARG A 81 4.31 -13.79 -15.08
C ARG A 81 3.32 -12.65 -14.88
N LEU A 82 2.76 -12.52 -13.67
CA LEU A 82 1.81 -11.47 -13.33
C LEU A 82 2.46 -10.10 -13.09
N LYS A 83 3.79 -10.07 -12.90
CA LYS A 83 4.57 -8.88 -12.54
C LYS A 83 4.07 -8.23 -11.24
N VAL A 84 3.79 -9.07 -10.25
CA VAL A 84 3.34 -8.65 -8.91
C VAL A 84 4.36 -9.07 -7.86
N VAL A 85 4.35 -8.37 -6.73
CA VAL A 85 5.06 -8.78 -5.52
C VAL A 85 4.02 -9.24 -4.51
N VAL A 86 4.25 -10.41 -3.91
CA VAL A 86 3.38 -10.97 -2.89
C VAL A 86 4.21 -11.44 -1.71
N ASP A 87 3.63 -11.32 -0.53
CA ASP A 87 4.11 -11.96 0.68
C ASP A 87 3.39 -13.30 0.86
N ILE A 88 4.15 -14.33 1.21
CA ILE A 88 3.60 -15.62 1.60
C ILE A 88 3.59 -15.66 3.13
N ASP A 89 2.43 -15.42 3.71
CA ASP A 89 2.27 -15.25 5.16
C ASP A 89 1.01 -16.00 5.64
N PRO A 90 1.11 -17.34 5.83
CA PRO A 90 0.00 -18.12 6.37
C PRO A 90 -0.51 -17.63 7.74
N PRO A 91 0.36 -17.32 8.74
CA PRO A 91 -0.08 -16.81 10.04
C PRO A 91 -0.96 -15.57 9.96
N ALA A 92 -0.68 -14.63 9.05
CA ALA A 92 -1.53 -13.44 8.88
C ALA A 92 -3.01 -13.78 8.57
N PHE A 93 -3.30 -14.90 7.91
CA PHE A 93 -4.70 -15.31 7.68
C PHE A 93 -5.39 -15.70 8.99
N GLU A 94 -4.66 -16.28 9.94
CA GLU A 94 -5.19 -16.64 11.26
C GLU A 94 -5.32 -15.41 12.14
N ASP A 95 -4.25 -14.59 12.22
CA ASP A 95 -4.19 -13.39 13.05
C ASP A 95 -5.32 -12.39 12.71
N PHE A 96 -5.63 -12.25 11.42
CA PHE A 96 -6.69 -11.38 10.95
C PHE A 96 -8.03 -12.09 10.72
N ASP A 97 -8.21 -13.37 11.11
CA ASP A 97 -9.42 -14.18 10.86
C ASP A 97 -9.95 -14.07 9.42
N ILE A 98 -9.06 -14.32 8.44
CA ILE A 98 -9.35 -14.24 7.02
C ILE A 98 -9.84 -15.60 6.50
N LYS A 99 -11.18 -15.73 6.43
CA LYS A 99 -11.84 -16.96 5.95
C LYS A 99 -12.10 -16.98 4.45
N VAL A 100 -12.18 -15.81 3.81
CA VAL A 100 -12.56 -15.64 2.39
C VAL A 100 -11.63 -14.64 1.73
N VAL A 101 -11.34 -14.85 0.46
CA VAL A 101 -10.54 -13.94 -0.38
C VAL A 101 -11.35 -13.49 -1.61
N PRO A 102 -11.11 -12.27 -2.13
CA PRO A 102 -10.22 -11.27 -1.55
C PRO A 102 -10.77 -10.67 -0.25
N THR A 103 -9.87 -10.32 0.66
CA THR A 103 -10.18 -9.47 1.82
C THR A 103 -9.18 -8.32 1.87
N ILE A 104 -9.68 -7.11 2.01
CA ILE A 104 -8.92 -5.87 2.07
C ILE A 104 -8.96 -5.39 3.52
N LEU A 105 -7.79 -5.18 4.12
CA LEU A 105 -7.62 -4.51 5.40
C LEU A 105 -6.98 -3.14 5.18
N ILE A 106 -7.57 -2.11 5.76
CA ILE A 106 -7.00 -0.76 5.75
C ILE A 106 -6.76 -0.37 7.20
N GLN A 107 -5.50 -0.08 7.54
CA GLN A 107 -5.12 0.31 8.89
C GLN A 107 -5.82 1.62 9.28
N GLU A 108 -6.31 1.70 10.51
CA GLU A 108 -7.10 2.82 11.03
C GLU A 108 -6.59 3.22 12.43
N GLY A 109 -5.38 3.75 12.51
CA GLY A 109 -4.68 3.98 13.78
C GLY A 109 -3.75 2.81 14.11
N GLU A 110 -3.22 2.76 15.33
CA GLU A 110 -2.15 1.79 15.66
C GLU A 110 -2.64 0.33 15.58
N ASP A 111 -3.81 0.01 16.14
CA ASP A 111 -4.29 -1.38 16.28
C ASP A 111 -5.69 -1.65 15.71
N HIS A 112 -6.24 -0.74 14.90
CA HIS A 112 -7.55 -0.93 14.29
C HIS A 112 -7.43 -1.12 12.79
N TYR A 113 -8.26 -2.01 12.23
CA TYR A 113 -8.33 -2.26 10.80
C TYR A 113 -9.77 -2.22 10.35
N TYR A 114 -10.04 -1.45 9.30
CA TYR A 114 -11.26 -1.63 8.53
C TYR A 114 -11.12 -2.85 7.63
N LYS A 115 -12.03 -3.81 7.75
CA LYS A 115 -12.03 -5.06 6.98
C LYS A 115 -13.17 -5.06 5.96
N HIS A 116 -12.84 -5.32 4.70
CA HIS A 116 -13.81 -5.56 3.63
C HIS A 116 -13.54 -6.88 2.93
N THR A 117 -14.54 -7.76 2.86
CA THR A 117 -14.45 -9.05 2.16
C THR A 117 -15.28 -9.02 0.89
N GLY A 118 -14.71 -9.49 -0.20
CA GLY A 118 -15.34 -9.48 -1.53
C GLY A 118 -14.55 -8.65 -2.53
N HIS A 119 -14.77 -8.93 -3.81
CA HIS A 119 -14.08 -8.23 -4.89
C HIS A 119 -14.68 -6.85 -5.13
N VAL A 120 -13.94 -5.83 -4.76
CA VAL A 120 -14.18 -4.40 -5.06
C VAL A 120 -12.85 -3.69 -5.31
N PRO A 121 -12.84 -2.54 -6.00
CA PRO A 121 -11.67 -1.68 -6.07
C PRO A 121 -11.26 -1.16 -4.68
N VAL A 122 -9.97 -0.97 -4.43
CA VAL A 122 -9.46 -0.42 -3.14
C VAL A 122 -10.03 0.98 -2.86
N SER A 123 -10.21 1.80 -3.91
CA SER A 123 -10.80 3.14 -3.79
C SER A 123 -12.20 3.12 -3.18
N TYR A 124 -13.02 2.13 -3.54
CA TYR A 124 -14.36 1.98 -2.96
C TYR A 124 -14.32 1.74 -1.45
N VAL A 125 -13.38 0.94 -0.97
CA VAL A 125 -13.21 0.68 0.47
C VAL A 125 -12.76 1.96 1.20
N LEU A 126 -11.84 2.72 0.60
CA LEU A 126 -11.39 4.00 1.14
C LEU A 126 -12.52 5.03 1.22
N GLU A 127 -13.36 5.13 0.19
CA GLU A 127 -14.56 5.98 0.19
C GLU A 127 -15.51 5.61 1.33
N LYS A 128 -15.76 4.31 1.55
CA LYS A 128 -16.61 3.83 2.65
C LYS A 128 -16.09 4.22 4.03
N ILE A 129 -14.78 4.14 4.25
CA ILE A 129 -14.15 4.56 5.51
C ILE A 129 -14.31 6.07 5.74
N GLN A 130 -14.24 6.88 4.68
CA GLN A 130 -14.44 8.33 4.78
C GLN A 130 -15.90 8.68 5.08
N GLU A 131 -16.85 7.96 4.48
CA GLU A 131 -18.29 8.13 4.74
C GLU A 131 -18.66 7.83 6.19
N SER A 132 -18.08 6.80 6.81
CA SER A 132 -18.38 6.43 8.20
C SER A 132 -17.85 7.40 9.26
N LYS A 133 -16.99 8.36 8.88
CA LYS A 133 -16.39 9.35 9.78
C LYS A 133 -17.13 10.69 9.81
N LYS A 134 -18.15 10.85 8.96
CA LYS A 134 -19.03 12.03 8.94
C LYS A 134 -20.20 11.83 9.90
#